data_AF-A0A3C1C0X6-F1
#
_entry.id   AF-A0A3C1C0X6-F1
#
_cell.length_a   1.000
_cell.length_b   1.000
_cell.length_c   1.000
_cell.angle_alpha   90.00
_cell.angle_beta   90.00
_cell.angle_gamma   90.00
#
_symmetry.space_group_name_H-M   'P 1'
#
loop_
_entity.id
_entity.type
_entity.pdbx_description
1 polymer ?
#
loop_
_entity_poly.entity_id
_entity_poly.type
_entity_poly.pdbx_seq_one_letter_code
_entity_poly.pdbx_strand_id
1 'polypeptide(L)'
;MYWILKNTGAMDDKDLAQFVQRMKIVKATMVDGSDATAAEAHTLDVPVEARKTMLDILRRDLYEDAQMLDVSALSAAAKTATEITAAYQPQDNKCADFEYFLIDFIRQICAVAGIENPEPAFTWNKIINQAEITSMVLSAAEFLDDETTLRHLPWLLPEEVPEILKRRDEADLKRMGALQNQFAQNPQQESQQGQQPPEG
;
A
#
# COMPACT_ATOMS: atom_id res chain seq x y z
N MET A 1 -41.83 -13.97 -11.24
CA MET A 1 -42.79 -14.66 -10.36
C MET A 1 -43.37 -15.79 -11.17
N TYR A 2 -43.32 -17.01 -10.65
CA TYR A 2 -43.97 -18.17 -11.23
C TYR A 2 -44.91 -18.78 -10.18
N TRP A 3 -45.92 -19.50 -10.64
CA TRP A 3 -46.95 -20.07 -9.79
C TRP A 3 -46.86 -21.59 -9.87
N ILE A 4 -46.88 -22.24 -8.71
CA ILE A 4 -47.05 -23.69 -8.63
C ILE A 4 -48.48 -23.94 -8.14
N LEU A 5 -49.25 -24.66 -8.95
CA LEU A 5 -50.60 -25.11 -8.61
C LEU A 5 -50.53 -26.55 -8.15
N LYS A 6 -50.90 -26.83 -6.89
CA LYS A 6 -50.90 -28.18 -6.31
C LYS A 6 -52.28 -28.83 -6.50
N ASN A 7 -52.28 -30.14 -6.81
CA ASN A 7 -53.49 -30.96 -6.97
C ASN A 7 -54.48 -30.49 -8.06
N THR A 8 -53.96 -29.97 -9.18
CA THR A 8 -54.74 -29.46 -10.32
C THR A 8 -54.61 -30.34 -11.57
N GLY A 9 -54.58 -31.67 -11.40
CA GLY A 9 -54.40 -32.63 -12.50
C GLY A 9 -55.52 -32.68 -13.55
N ALA A 10 -56.60 -31.93 -13.35
CA ALA A 10 -57.76 -31.87 -14.24
C ALA A 10 -57.90 -30.53 -15.00
N MET A 11 -56.96 -29.59 -14.86
CA MET A 11 -56.97 -28.33 -15.64
C MET A 11 -56.33 -28.55 -17.02
N ASP A 12 -57.03 -28.09 -18.07
CA ASP A 12 -56.51 -28.01 -19.44
C ASP A 12 -55.79 -26.65 -19.67
N ASP A 13 -55.02 -26.51 -20.75
CA ASP A 13 -54.24 -25.30 -21.07
C ASP A 13 -55.10 -24.03 -21.12
N LYS A 14 -56.38 -24.16 -21.52
CA LYS A 14 -57.36 -23.07 -21.53
C LYS A 14 -57.69 -22.56 -20.13
N ASP A 15 -57.79 -23.46 -19.16
CA ASP A 15 -58.08 -23.11 -17.77
C ASP A 15 -56.87 -22.44 -17.12
N LEU A 16 -55.66 -22.90 -17.46
CA LEU A 16 -54.42 -22.25 -17.02
C LEU A 16 -54.27 -20.84 -17.61
N ALA A 17 -54.62 -20.64 -18.88
CA ALA A 17 -54.61 -19.33 -19.51
C ALA A 17 -55.60 -18.36 -18.84
N GLN A 18 -56.80 -18.82 -18.51
CA GLN A 18 -57.78 -18.03 -17.76
C GLN A 18 -57.30 -17.72 -16.34
N PHE A 19 -56.65 -18.67 -15.66
CA PHE A 19 -56.04 -18.45 -14.35
C PHE A 19 -54.98 -17.34 -14.40
N VAL A 20 -54.04 -17.43 -15.34
CA VAL A 20 -52.99 -16.40 -15.53
C VAL A 20 -53.60 -15.04 -15.88
N GLN A 21 -54.63 -15.00 -16.73
CA GLN A 21 -55.30 -13.76 -17.11
C GLN A 21 -56.03 -13.11 -15.93
N ARG A 22 -56.75 -13.91 -15.11
CA ARG A 22 -57.40 -13.43 -13.89
C ARG A 22 -56.37 -12.94 -12.87
N MET A 23 -55.24 -13.64 -12.73
CA MET A 23 -54.15 -13.20 -11.85
C MET A 23 -53.50 -11.89 -12.29
N LYS A 24 -53.42 -11.61 -13.60
CA LYS A 24 -52.92 -10.32 -14.11
C LYS A 24 -53.87 -9.15 -13.80
N ILE A 25 -55.18 -9.37 -13.84
CA ILE A 25 -56.19 -8.33 -13.70
C ILE A 25 -56.60 -8.13 -12.23
N VAL A 26 -56.98 -9.23 -11.56
CA VAL A 26 -57.59 -9.24 -10.23
C VAL A 26 -56.57 -9.49 -9.12
N LYS A 27 -55.43 -10.12 -9.45
CA LYS A 27 -54.34 -10.49 -8.51
C LYS A 27 -54.78 -11.38 -7.32
N ALA A 28 -55.97 -11.98 -7.39
CA ALA A 28 -56.50 -12.91 -6.40
C ALA A 28 -57.33 -14.00 -7.10
N THR A 29 -57.24 -15.23 -6.61
CA THR A 29 -57.98 -16.39 -7.11
C THR A 29 -58.55 -17.20 -5.95
N MET A 30 -59.83 -17.55 -6.02
CA MET A 30 -60.47 -18.48 -5.09
C MET A 30 -60.02 -19.90 -5.46
N VAL A 31 -59.48 -20.63 -4.49
CA VAL A 31 -59.16 -22.04 -4.61
C VAL A 31 -60.31 -22.83 -4.00
N ASP A 32 -60.82 -23.83 -4.71
CA ASP A 32 -62.00 -24.58 -4.27
C ASP A 32 -61.70 -25.38 -2.99
N GLY A 33 -62.65 -25.39 -2.05
CA GLY A 33 -62.47 -25.62 -0.61
C GLY A 33 -62.13 -27.04 -0.16
N SER A 34 -61.51 -27.86 -1.00
CA SER A 34 -60.85 -29.08 -0.55
C SER A 34 -59.47 -28.73 0.01
N ASP A 35 -59.14 -29.17 1.22
CA ASP A 35 -57.86 -28.92 1.91
C ASP A 35 -56.59 -29.34 1.11
N ALA A 36 -56.74 -29.97 -0.05
CA ALA A 36 -55.66 -30.46 -0.91
C ALA A 36 -55.29 -29.54 -2.08
N THR A 37 -56.06 -28.48 -2.38
CA THR A 37 -55.79 -27.60 -3.54
C THR A 37 -55.20 -26.29 -3.05
N ALA A 38 -54.03 -25.90 -3.57
CA ALA A 38 -53.33 -24.69 -3.16
C ALA A 38 -52.59 -24.03 -4.34
N ALA A 39 -52.55 -22.70 -4.35
CA ALA A 39 -51.81 -21.90 -5.32
C ALA A 39 -50.76 -21.05 -4.57
N GLU A 40 -49.49 -21.39 -4.76
CA GLU A 40 -48.38 -20.69 -4.10
C GLU A 40 -47.61 -19.84 -5.12
N ALA A 41 -47.39 -18.57 -4.76
CA ALA A 41 -46.63 -17.63 -5.55
C ALA A 41 -45.15 -17.74 -5.20
N HIS A 42 -44.32 -18.16 -6.15
CA HIS A 42 -42.88 -18.14 -5.97
C HIS A 42 -42.28 -16.94 -6.70
N THR A 43 -41.67 -16.06 -5.91
CA THR A 43 -40.77 -15.03 -6.42
C THR A 43 -39.39 -15.65 -6.61
N LEU A 44 -38.74 -15.35 -7.74
CA LEU A 44 -37.33 -15.65 -7.89
C LEU A 44 -36.58 -14.71 -6.95
N ASP A 45 -36.09 -15.23 -5.85
CA ASP A 45 -35.17 -14.48 -5.00
C ASP A 45 -33.81 -14.46 -5.69
N VAL A 46 -33.33 -13.26 -6.01
CA VAL A 46 -31.98 -13.11 -6.56
C VAL A 46 -31.06 -13.07 -5.35
N PRO A 47 -30.12 -14.02 -5.18
CA PRO A 47 -29.28 -14.07 -4.00
C PRO A 47 -28.20 -12.97 -4.06
N VAL A 48 -28.58 -11.73 -3.72
CA VAL A 48 -27.71 -10.55 -3.81
C VAL A 48 -26.51 -10.69 -2.88
N GLU A 49 -26.70 -11.21 -1.67
CA GLU A 49 -25.62 -11.40 -0.71
C GLU A 49 -24.59 -12.43 -1.21
N ALA A 50 -25.03 -13.57 -1.75
CA ALA A 50 -24.11 -14.55 -2.35
C ALA A 50 -23.33 -13.95 -3.54
N ARG A 51 -23.97 -13.08 -4.34
CA ARG A 51 -23.31 -12.37 -5.45
C ARG A 51 -22.26 -11.38 -4.95
N LYS A 52 -22.54 -10.63 -3.87
CA LYS A 52 -21.54 -9.75 -3.25
C LYS A 52 -20.34 -10.54 -2.77
N THR A 53 -20.56 -11.62 -2.03
CA THR A 53 -19.46 -12.48 -1.55
C THR A 53 -18.65 -13.06 -2.71
N MET A 54 -19.31 -13.48 -3.80
CA MET A 54 -18.61 -13.94 -5.00
C MET A 54 -17.77 -12.83 -5.64
N LEU A 55 -18.30 -11.60 -5.73
CA LEU A 55 -17.55 -10.46 -6.27
C LEU A 55 -16.34 -10.10 -5.40
N ASP A 56 -16.47 -10.19 -4.07
CA ASP A 56 -15.35 -9.94 -3.15
C ASP A 56 -14.24 -10.98 -3.31
N ILE A 57 -14.60 -12.26 -3.49
CA ILE A 57 -13.65 -13.33 -3.77
C ILE A 57 -12.96 -13.09 -5.12
N LEU A 58 -13.73 -12.84 -6.19
CA LEU A 58 -13.17 -12.59 -7.52
C LEU A 58 -12.25 -11.37 -7.55
N ARG A 59 -12.61 -10.32 -6.80
CA ARG A 59 -11.74 -9.16 -6.65
C ARG A 59 -10.42 -9.55 -6.02
N ARG A 60 -10.44 -10.31 -4.91
CA ARG A 60 -9.22 -10.75 -4.24
C ARG A 60 -8.37 -11.63 -5.15
N ASP A 61 -8.98 -12.61 -5.80
CA ASP A 61 -8.31 -13.51 -6.74
C ASP A 61 -7.68 -12.72 -7.90
N LEU A 62 -8.36 -11.68 -8.41
CA LEU A 62 -7.80 -10.78 -9.43
C LEU A 62 -6.52 -10.06 -8.97
N TYR A 63 -6.48 -9.56 -7.73
CA TYR A 63 -5.29 -8.90 -7.19
C TYR A 63 -4.14 -9.90 -6.95
N GLU A 64 -4.47 -11.09 -6.46
CA GLU A 64 -3.50 -12.18 -6.25
C GLU A 64 -2.90 -12.67 -7.58
N ASP A 65 -3.73 -12.98 -8.58
CA ASP A 65 -3.31 -13.45 -9.90
C ASP A 65 -2.55 -12.38 -10.68
N ALA A 66 -2.99 -11.12 -10.60
CA ALA A 66 -2.29 -10.02 -11.26
C ALA A 66 -1.01 -9.61 -10.53
N GLN A 67 -0.75 -10.15 -9.33
CA GLN A 67 0.31 -9.74 -8.41
C GLN A 67 0.32 -8.22 -8.18
N MET A 68 -0.85 -7.66 -7.90
CA MET A 68 -1.05 -6.22 -7.73
C MET A 68 -1.38 -5.88 -6.29
N LEU A 69 -0.98 -4.68 -5.84
CA LEU A 69 -1.31 -4.18 -4.51
C LEU A 69 -2.79 -3.74 -4.43
N ASP A 70 -3.55 -4.28 -3.46
CA ASP A 70 -4.86 -3.73 -3.07
C ASP A 70 -4.68 -2.62 -2.02
N VAL A 71 -4.74 -1.37 -2.47
CA VAL A 71 -4.63 -0.18 -1.61
C VAL A 71 -5.76 -0.05 -0.59
N SER A 72 -6.92 -0.62 -0.84
CA SER A 72 -8.05 -0.56 0.09
C SER A 72 -7.86 -1.49 1.29
N ALA A 73 -7.12 -2.59 1.11
CA ALA A 73 -6.67 -3.42 2.22
C ALA A 73 -5.61 -2.71 3.08
N LEU A 74 -4.84 -1.79 2.48
CA LEU A 74 -3.80 -1.02 3.17
C LEU A 74 -4.34 0.19 3.93
N SER A 75 -5.46 0.80 3.51
CA SER A 75 -5.92 2.09 4.04
C SER A 75 -6.63 2.05 5.40
N ALA A 76 -6.95 0.86 5.93
CA ALA A 76 -7.87 0.72 7.06
C ALA A 76 -7.21 0.82 8.44
N ALA A 77 -5.87 0.78 8.54
CA ALA A 77 -5.15 0.85 9.81
C ALA A 77 -3.79 1.55 9.65
N ALA A 78 -3.26 2.11 10.74
CA ALA A 78 -1.87 2.53 10.81
C ALA A 78 -0.98 1.28 10.68
N LYS A 79 -0.55 0.98 9.45
CA LYS A 79 0.28 -0.18 9.13
C LYS A 79 1.75 0.13 9.42
N THR A 80 2.43 -0.86 9.96
CA THR A 80 3.88 -0.79 10.17
C THR A 80 4.61 -0.81 8.81
N ALA A 81 5.83 -0.27 8.76
CA ALA A 81 6.65 -0.27 7.55
C ALA A 81 6.89 -1.69 7.03
N THR A 82 6.97 -2.68 7.92
CA THR A 82 7.10 -4.11 7.59
C THR A 82 5.84 -4.66 6.91
N GLU A 83 4.65 -4.32 7.42
CA GLU A 83 3.38 -4.74 6.79
C GLU A 83 3.20 -4.13 5.41
N ILE A 84 3.56 -2.85 5.25
CA ILE A 84 3.53 -2.17 3.96
C ILE A 84 4.47 -2.88 2.97
N THR A 85 5.71 -3.15 3.39
CA THR A 85 6.71 -3.84 2.55
C THR A 85 6.24 -5.23 2.14
N ALA A 86 5.67 -6.00 3.06
CA ALA A 86 5.10 -7.31 2.76
C ALA A 86 3.96 -7.24 1.74
N ALA A 87 3.12 -6.20 1.79
CA ALA A 87 2.03 -6.01 0.83
C ALA A 87 2.53 -5.68 -0.59
N TYR A 88 3.68 -5.04 -0.74
CA TYR A 88 4.30 -4.75 -2.04
C TYR A 88 5.01 -5.96 -2.66
N GLN A 89 5.36 -7.00 -1.87
CA GLN A 89 6.20 -8.12 -2.34
C GLN A 89 5.73 -8.79 -3.64
N PRO A 90 4.42 -9.05 -3.87
CA PRO A 90 3.98 -9.66 -5.12
C PRO A 90 4.22 -8.74 -6.33
N GLN A 91 3.94 -7.44 -6.16
CA GLN A 91 4.16 -6.43 -7.19
C GLN A 91 5.65 -6.27 -7.49
N ASP A 92 6.48 -6.25 -6.44
CA ASP A 92 7.93 -6.19 -6.55
C ASP A 92 8.50 -7.35 -7.36
N ASN A 93 8.02 -8.57 -7.11
CA ASN A 93 8.45 -9.75 -7.87
C ASN A 93 8.13 -9.61 -9.36
N LYS A 94 6.92 -9.13 -9.68
CA LYS A 94 6.49 -8.90 -11.07
C LYS A 94 7.27 -7.77 -11.74
N CYS A 95 7.59 -6.70 -11.00
CA CYS A 95 8.45 -5.62 -11.49
C CYS A 95 9.88 -6.12 -11.74
N ALA A 96 10.44 -6.95 -10.85
CA ALA A 96 11.75 -7.54 -11.04
C ALA A 96 11.84 -8.43 -12.30
N ASP A 97 10.80 -9.21 -12.58
CA ASP A 97 10.71 -9.98 -13.83
C ASP A 97 10.71 -9.05 -15.06
N PHE A 98 10.02 -7.91 -14.98
CA PHE A 98 10.03 -6.92 -16.05
C PHE A 98 11.40 -6.22 -16.21
N GLU A 99 12.06 -5.91 -15.11
CA GLU A 99 13.41 -5.34 -15.11
C GLU A 99 14.43 -6.26 -15.77
N TYR A 100 14.31 -7.58 -15.57
CA TYR A 100 15.17 -8.53 -16.26
C TYR A 100 15.13 -8.35 -17.79
N PHE A 101 13.93 -8.16 -18.36
CA PHE A 101 13.78 -7.87 -19.79
C PHE A 101 14.30 -6.48 -20.18
N LEU A 102 14.11 -5.48 -19.32
CA LEU A 102 14.65 -4.14 -19.56
C LEU A 102 16.17 -4.10 -19.55
N ILE A 103 16.82 -4.85 -18.67
CA ILE A 103 18.29 -4.95 -18.60
C ILE A 103 18.84 -5.44 -19.93
N ASP A 104 18.27 -6.51 -20.49
CA ASP A 104 18.69 -7.04 -21.78
C ASP A 104 18.47 -6.01 -22.90
N PHE A 105 17.30 -5.36 -22.92
CA PHE A 105 16.99 -4.32 -23.89
C PHE A 105 17.96 -3.12 -23.82
N ILE A 106 18.25 -2.61 -22.62
CA ILE A 106 19.18 -1.50 -22.40
C ILE A 106 20.59 -1.90 -22.84
N ARG A 107 21.04 -3.12 -22.51
CA ARG A 107 22.34 -3.64 -22.94
C ARG A 107 22.48 -3.67 -24.46
N GLN A 108 21.43 -4.10 -25.17
CA GLN A 108 21.43 -4.11 -26.63
C GLN A 108 21.48 -2.69 -27.23
N ILE A 109 20.72 -1.74 -26.66
CA ILE A 109 20.77 -0.33 -27.10
C ILE A 109 22.16 0.25 -26.88
N CYS A 110 22.73 0.05 -25.70
CA CYS A 110 24.07 0.53 -25.36
C CYS A 110 25.16 -0.09 -26.25
N ALA A 111 25.03 -1.37 -26.59
CA ALA A 111 25.95 -2.02 -27.53
C ALA A 111 25.93 -1.35 -28.91
N VAL A 112 24.76 -0.96 -29.42
CA VAL A 112 24.64 -0.19 -30.67
C VAL A 112 25.26 1.21 -30.53
N ALA A 113 25.17 1.82 -29.36
CA ALA A 113 25.78 3.11 -29.05
C ALA A 113 27.29 3.04 -28.78
N GLY A 114 27.89 1.84 -28.71
CA GLY A 114 29.31 1.65 -28.37
C GLY A 114 29.64 1.76 -26.88
N ILE A 115 28.64 1.69 -26.00
CA ILE A 115 28.82 1.67 -24.54
C ILE A 115 28.96 0.22 -24.10
N GLU A 116 30.13 -0.14 -23.57
CA GLU A 116 30.42 -1.48 -23.08
C GLU A 116 29.90 -1.70 -21.65
N ASN A 117 29.26 -2.85 -21.43
CA ASN A 117 28.78 -3.34 -20.13
C ASN A 117 28.01 -2.33 -19.26
N PRO A 118 26.86 -1.80 -19.73
CA PRO A 118 26.01 -0.98 -18.88
C PRO A 118 25.39 -1.83 -17.75
N GLU A 119 25.45 -1.29 -16.54
CA GLU A 119 24.77 -1.81 -15.35
C GLU A 119 23.64 -0.85 -14.97
N PRO A 120 22.43 -1.00 -15.55
CA PRO A 120 21.30 -0.17 -15.19
C PRO A 120 20.85 -0.48 -13.76
N ALA A 121 20.69 0.56 -12.96
CA ALA A 121 20.11 0.49 -11.62
C ALA A 121 18.67 1.01 -11.66
N PHE A 122 17.76 0.31 -11.02
CA PHE A 122 16.34 0.68 -10.93
C PHE A 122 16.00 1.12 -9.51
N THR A 123 15.12 2.10 -9.39
CA THR A 123 14.59 2.58 -8.10
C THR A 123 13.08 2.53 -8.13
N TRP A 124 12.49 1.97 -7.07
CA TRP A 124 11.03 1.84 -6.95
C TRP A 124 10.46 2.93 -6.07
N ASN A 125 9.41 3.59 -6.55
CA ASN A 125 8.63 4.49 -5.74
C ASN A 125 7.55 3.71 -4.98
N LYS A 126 7.63 3.68 -3.65
CA LYS A 126 6.69 2.97 -2.78
C LYS A 126 6.04 3.93 -1.80
N ILE A 127 4.75 3.72 -1.53
CA ILE A 127 4.10 4.35 -0.39
C ILE A 127 4.69 3.72 0.86
N ILE A 128 5.33 4.53 1.70
CA ILE A 128 6.02 4.06 2.91
C ILE A 128 5.62 4.89 4.12
N ASN A 129 5.69 4.27 5.31
CA ASN A 129 5.61 4.99 6.57
C ASN A 129 6.94 5.71 6.83
N GLN A 130 7.08 6.94 6.32
CA GLN A 130 8.32 7.71 6.40
C GLN A 130 8.77 7.98 7.84
N ALA A 131 7.83 8.14 8.78
CA ALA A 131 8.16 8.42 10.18
C ALA A 131 8.85 7.22 10.86
N GLU A 132 8.33 6.01 10.65
CA GLU A 132 8.90 4.78 11.21
C GLU A 132 10.27 4.47 10.59
N ILE A 133 10.40 4.59 9.28
CA ILE A 133 11.68 4.38 8.58
C ILE A 133 12.73 5.37 9.08
N THR A 134 12.36 6.64 9.26
CA THR A 134 13.29 7.64 9.79
C THR A 134 13.73 7.31 11.20
N SER A 135 12.79 6.93 12.08
CA SER A 135 13.15 6.51 13.44
C SER A 135 14.12 5.34 13.43
N MET A 136 13.94 4.39 12.50
CA MET A 136 14.85 3.26 12.31
C MET A 136 16.22 3.72 11.79
N VAL A 137 16.28 4.59 10.79
CA VAL A 137 17.53 5.14 10.25
C VAL A 137 18.29 5.93 11.33
N LEU A 138 17.60 6.77 12.10
CA LEU A 138 18.21 7.52 13.20
C LEU A 138 18.73 6.61 14.31
N SER A 139 18.06 5.49 14.60
CA SER A 139 18.57 4.50 15.56
C SER A 139 19.84 3.80 15.07
N ALA A 140 19.99 3.64 13.75
CA ALA A 140 21.16 3.04 13.13
C ALA A 140 22.31 4.05 12.94
N ALA A 141 22.02 5.36 12.95
CA ALA A 141 22.98 6.43 12.70
C ALA A 141 24.18 6.43 13.67
N GLU A 142 24.04 5.85 14.87
CA GLU A 142 25.18 5.67 15.79
C GLU A 142 26.27 4.74 15.24
N PHE A 143 25.91 3.83 14.33
CA PHE A 143 26.80 2.81 13.77
C PHE A 143 27.19 3.07 12.33
N LEU A 144 26.55 4.04 11.65
CA LEU A 144 26.77 4.36 10.24
C LEU A 144 27.50 5.70 10.11
N ASP A 145 28.20 5.88 8.99
CA ASP A 145 28.72 7.19 8.62
C ASP A 145 27.59 8.15 8.22
N ASP A 146 27.89 9.44 8.31
CA ASP A 146 26.93 10.50 8.04
C ASP A 146 26.41 10.48 6.60
N GLU A 147 27.27 10.15 5.63
CA GLU A 147 26.87 10.07 4.23
C GLU A 147 25.85 8.94 4.03
N THR A 148 26.17 7.74 4.50
CA THR A 148 25.26 6.58 4.38
C THR A 148 23.94 6.82 5.11
N THR A 149 23.98 7.43 6.30
CA THR A 149 22.77 7.79 7.05
C THR A 149 21.88 8.74 6.25
N LEU A 150 22.45 9.78 5.64
CA LEU A 150 21.70 10.74 4.81
C LEU A 150 21.14 10.07 3.55
N ARG A 151 21.89 9.17 2.90
CA ARG A 151 21.43 8.46 1.69
C ARG A 151 20.25 7.52 1.94
N HIS A 152 20.08 7.04 3.16
CA HIS A 152 18.94 6.19 3.52
C HIS A 152 17.70 6.95 3.99
N LEU A 153 17.76 8.28 4.13
CA LEU A 153 16.58 9.06 4.51
C LEU A 153 15.54 9.08 3.37
N PRO A 154 14.28 8.73 3.65
CA PRO A 154 13.29 8.44 2.60
C PRO A 154 12.81 9.65 1.79
N TRP A 155 12.99 10.87 2.29
CA TRP A 155 12.59 12.11 1.61
C TRP A 155 13.77 12.87 0.99
N LEU A 156 15.00 12.42 1.22
CA LEU A 156 16.18 13.10 0.71
C LEU A 156 16.58 12.48 -0.64
N LEU A 157 16.83 13.32 -1.65
CA LEU A 157 17.33 12.80 -2.91
C LEU A 157 18.83 12.49 -2.79
N PRO A 158 19.33 11.39 -3.38
CA PRO A 158 20.76 11.03 -3.30
C PRO A 158 21.70 12.12 -3.82
N GLU A 159 21.24 12.95 -4.75
CA GLU A 159 21.99 14.07 -5.34
C GLU A 159 22.16 15.27 -4.39
N GLU A 160 21.30 15.40 -3.38
CA GLU A 160 21.33 16.51 -2.41
C GLU A 160 22.31 16.24 -1.25
N VAL A 161 22.60 14.96 -0.98
CA VAL A 161 23.53 14.50 0.08
C VAL A 161 24.91 15.21 0.03
N PRO A 162 25.62 15.24 -1.11
CA PRO A 162 26.95 15.86 -1.15
C PRO A 162 26.92 17.37 -0.87
N GLU A 163 25.83 18.07 -1.20
CA GLU A 163 25.70 19.50 -0.92
C GLU A 163 25.45 19.74 0.58
N ILE A 164 24.64 18.90 1.21
CA ILE A 164 24.34 18.95 2.64
C ILE A 164 25.60 18.72 3.47
N LEU A 165 26.41 17.72 3.10
CA LEU A 165 27.69 17.44 3.77
C LEU A 165 28.64 18.63 3.68
N LYS A 166 28.81 19.22 2.49
CA LYS A 166 29.63 20.44 2.33
C LYS A 166 29.16 21.59 3.21
N ARG A 167 27.84 21.84 3.25
CA ARG A 167 27.26 22.90 4.10
C ARG A 167 27.51 22.64 5.58
N ARG A 168 27.47 21.37 6.01
CA ARG A 168 27.76 20.97 7.39
C ARG A 168 29.24 21.16 7.72
N ASP A 169 30.13 20.69 6.86
CA ASP A 169 31.58 20.82 7.03
C ASP A 169 32.01 22.29 7.10
N GLU A 170 31.45 23.15 6.24
CA GLU A 170 31.67 24.60 6.29
C GLU A 170 31.17 25.22 7.60
N ALA A 171 30.03 24.77 8.13
CA ALA A 171 29.49 25.25 9.39
C ALA A 171 30.36 24.80 10.58
N ASP A 172 30.86 23.58 10.55
CA ASP A 172 31.75 23.04 11.59
C ASP A 172 33.12 23.70 11.56
N LEU A 173 33.68 23.99 10.37
CA LEU A 173 34.88 24.80 10.22
C LEU A 173 34.71 26.21 10.81
N LYS A 174 33.55 26.84 10.54
CA LYS A 174 33.21 28.15 11.12
C LYS A 174 33.08 28.07 12.64
N ARG A 175 32.49 27.01 13.18
CA ARG A 175 32.35 26.80 14.63
C ARG A 175 33.69 26.57 15.30
N MET A 176 34.58 25.76 14.72
CA MET A 176 35.94 25.55 15.21
C MET A 176 36.79 26.83 15.14
N GLY A 177 36.71 27.58 14.04
CA GLY A 177 37.40 28.87 13.91
C GLY A 177 36.90 29.92 14.92
N ALA A 178 35.60 29.94 15.22
CA ALA A 178 35.03 30.80 16.25
C ALA A 178 35.50 30.41 17.66
N LEU A 179 35.56 29.11 17.96
CA LEU A 179 36.12 28.60 19.22
C LEU A 179 37.60 28.99 19.36
N GLN A 180 38.41 28.79 18.32
CA GLN A 180 39.83 29.12 18.36
C GLN A 180 40.08 30.63 18.54
N ASN A 181 39.26 31.48 17.93
CA ASN A 181 39.30 32.92 18.18
C ASN A 181 38.89 33.30 19.61
N GLN A 182 37.96 32.59 20.24
CA GLN A 182 37.60 32.78 21.65
C GLN A 182 38.73 32.34 22.59
N PHE A 183 39.38 31.21 22.33
CA PHE A 183 40.54 30.75 23.10
C PHE A 183 41.75 31.68 22.94
N ALA A 184 41.97 32.25 21.74
CA ALA A 184 43.03 33.24 21.51
C ALA A 184 42.76 34.59 22.20
N GLN A 185 41.49 34.94 22.45
CA GLN A 185 41.10 36.18 23.13
C GLN A 185 41.05 36.06 24.66
N ASN A 186 41.01 34.84 25.23
CA ASN A 186 41.00 34.61 26.68
C ASN A 186 42.09 33.61 27.16
N PRO A 187 43.39 33.99 27.19
CA PRO A 187 44.46 33.11 27.68
C PRO A 187 44.58 32.99 29.22
N GLN A 188 43.73 33.65 30.02
CA GLN A 188 44.02 33.92 31.44
C GLN A 188 43.11 33.25 32.50
N GLN A 189 42.28 32.27 32.16
CA GLN A 189 41.42 31.62 33.19
C GLN A 189 41.96 30.32 33.81
N GLU A 190 43.03 29.71 33.29
CA GLU A 190 43.61 28.49 33.88
C GLU A 190 44.68 28.73 34.97
N SER A 191 45.13 29.97 35.19
CA SER A 191 46.20 30.27 36.17
C SER A 191 45.76 30.82 37.53
N GLN A 192 44.45 30.88 37.83
CA GLN A 192 43.95 31.42 39.12
C GLN A 192 43.32 30.42 40.10
N GLN A 193 43.21 29.12 39.80
CA GLN A 193 42.76 28.13 40.80
C GLN A 193 43.90 27.51 41.64
N GLY A 194 45.16 27.92 41.43
CA GLY A 194 46.33 27.32 42.07
C GLY A 194 46.92 28.03 43.29
N GLN A 195 46.41 29.19 43.73
CA GLN A 195 47.02 29.94 44.84
C GLN A 195 45.98 30.50 45.82
N GLN A 196 45.57 29.65 46.76
CA GLN A 196 45.25 30.10 48.11
C GLN A 196 46.53 30.07 48.97
N PRO A 197 46.85 31.19 49.62
CA PRO A 197 47.52 31.17 50.92
C PRO A 197 46.77 32.07 51.94
N PRO A 198 47.08 32.02 53.25
CA PRO A 198 46.12 31.73 54.31
C PRO A 198 45.68 32.96 55.12
N GLU A 199 44.77 32.67 56.06
CA GLU A 199 44.10 33.49 57.08
C GLU A 199 44.65 34.89 57.46
N GLY A 200 43.67 35.77 57.71
CA GLY A 200 43.74 36.94 58.58
C GLY A 200 42.33 37.30 59.05
#